data_AF-A0A8S3WUH4-F1
#
_entry.id   AF-A0A8S3WUH4-F1
#
_cell.length_a   1.000
_cell.length_b   1.000
_cell.length_c   1.000
_cell.angle_alpha   90.00
_cell.angle_beta   90.00
_cell.angle_gamma   90.00
#
_symmetry.space_group_name_H-M   'P 1'
#
loop_
_entity.id
_entity.type
_entity.pdbx_description
1 polymer ?
#
loop_
_entity_poly.entity_id
_entity_poly.type
_entity_poly.pdbx_seq_one_letter_code
_entity_poly.pdbx_strand_id
1 'polypeptide(L)'
;MPRKSFKIKPGVRKYGTKSNYTPEILEEALNKIQSGAMSRMDASKHYNIPPVTLYYKLNKKHIKNIGRPITFTAEEEESFQNHLLLLSDVGLSLSTSMLDFRIIVRDHLNKNNRIVPQFRDNMPGYEWGTLFLERHPLLKEKLSHNIPRKKSST
;
A
#
# COMPACT_ATOMS: atom_id res chain seq x y z
N MET A 1 18.60 2.49 -13.03
CA MET A 1 19.32 1.20 -13.17
C MET A 1 18.37 0.06 -12.83
N PRO A 2 18.27 -1.02 -13.64
CA PRO A 2 17.41 -2.15 -13.33
C PRO A 2 17.96 -2.95 -12.15
N ARG A 3 17.07 -3.38 -11.26
CA ARG A 3 17.40 -4.10 -10.02
C ARG A 3 17.89 -5.52 -10.37
N LYS A 4 19.06 -5.95 -9.87
CA LYS A 4 19.58 -7.32 -10.09
C LYS A 4 18.59 -8.37 -9.58
N SER A 5 18.25 -9.36 -10.42
CA SER A 5 17.42 -10.49 -10.01
C SER A 5 18.25 -11.51 -9.24
N PHE A 6 17.91 -11.76 -7.97
CA PHE A 6 18.52 -12.83 -7.18
C PHE A 6 17.85 -14.17 -7.51
N LYS A 7 18.64 -15.20 -7.83
CA LYS A 7 18.13 -16.58 -7.94
C LYS A 7 17.85 -17.13 -6.53
N ILE A 8 16.65 -17.66 -6.31
CA ILE A 8 16.23 -18.20 -5.00
C ILE A 8 16.90 -19.55 -4.77
N LYS A 9 17.50 -19.76 -3.59
CA LYS A 9 18.12 -21.04 -3.22
C LYS A 9 17.06 -22.16 -3.11
N PRO A 10 17.37 -23.41 -3.50
CA PRO A 10 16.46 -24.54 -3.29
C PRO A 10 16.16 -24.73 -1.79
N GLY A 11 14.92 -25.09 -1.46
CA GLY A 11 14.44 -25.28 -0.08
C GLY A 11 13.99 -24.00 0.65
N VAL A 12 14.19 -22.82 0.06
CA VAL A 12 13.66 -21.57 0.63
C VAL A 12 12.15 -21.48 0.38
N ARG A 13 11.37 -21.16 1.43
CA ARG A 13 9.95 -20.84 1.27
C ARG A 13 9.81 -19.72 0.23
N LYS A 14 9.00 -19.95 -0.80
CA LYS A 14 8.71 -18.93 -1.82
C LYS A 14 7.89 -17.80 -1.18
N TYR A 15 8.56 -16.85 -0.53
CA TYR A 15 7.93 -15.60 -0.10
C TYR A 15 7.73 -14.73 -1.35
N GLY A 16 6.48 -14.40 -1.71
CA GLY A 16 6.15 -13.59 -2.88
C GLY A 16 4.91 -14.08 -3.65
N THR A 17 4.65 -13.48 -4.82
CA THR A 17 3.47 -13.60 -5.72
C THR A 17 3.08 -15.01 -6.19
N LYS A 18 3.74 -16.06 -5.71
CA LYS A 18 3.45 -17.45 -6.04
C LYS A 18 3.26 -18.26 -4.76
N SER A 19 2.16 -17.98 -4.07
CA SER A 19 1.55 -18.93 -3.13
C SER A 19 1.36 -20.27 -3.85
N ASN A 20 1.53 -21.39 -3.15
CA ASN A 20 1.24 -22.71 -3.71
C ASN A 20 -0.28 -22.97 -3.86
N TYR A 21 -1.12 -22.07 -3.37
CA TYR A 21 -2.58 -22.16 -3.40
C TYR A 21 -3.22 -20.85 -3.87
N THR A 22 -4.33 -20.97 -4.59
CA THR A 22 -5.16 -19.83 -4.99
C THR A 22 -6.12 -19.44 -3.84
N PRO A 23 -6.62 -18.19 -3.79
CA PRO A 23 -7.54 -17.78 -2.72
C PRO A 23 -8.83 -18.62 -2.71
N GLU A 24 -9.32 -19.06 -3.88
CA GLU A 24 -10.54 -19.88 -4.00
C GLU A 24 -10.35 -21.25 -3.35
N ILE A 25 -9.21 -21.91 -3.60
CA ILE A 25 -8.88 -23.21 -3.00
C ILE A 25 -8.72 -23.08 -1.48
N LEU A 26 -8.16 -21.96 -1.01
CA LEU A 26 -8.04 -21.69 0.41
C LEU A 26 -9.42 -21.56 1.08
N GLU A 27 -10.35 -20.83 0.46
CA GLU A 27 -11.70 -20.66 0.98
C GLU A 27 -12.47 -21.99 1.02
N GLU A 28 -12.37 -22.80 -0.04
CA GLU A 28 -12.96 -24.14 -0.05
C GLU A 28 -12.40 -25.02 1.07
N ALA A 29 -11.07 -25.00 1.27
CA ALA A 29 -10.41 -25.74 2.33
C ALA A 29 -10.89 -25.30 3.73
N LEU A 30 -11.04 -23.98 3.95
CA LEU A 30 -11.53 -23.44 5.21
C LEU A 30 -12.99 -23.82 5.46
N ASN A 31 -13.85 -23.78 4.44
CA ASN A 31 -15.25 -24.16 4.54
C ASN A 31 -15.43 -25.65 4.87
N LYS A 32 -14.64 -26.54 4.26
CA LYS A 32 -14.68 -27.99 4.59
C LYS A 32 -14.19 -28.29 6.00
N ILE A 33 -13.22 -27.54 6.51
CA ILE A 33 -12.77 -27.67 7.90
C ILE A 33 -13.83 -27.14 8.87
N GLN A 34 -14.44 -26.00 8.55
CA GLN A 34 -15.43 -25.37 9.43
C GLN A 34 -16.76 -26.14 9.48
N SER A 35 -17.15 -26.80 8.40
CA SER A 35 -18.29 -27.72 8.35
C SER A 35 -18.02 -29.08 9.01
N GLY A 36 -16.79 -29.35 9.46
CA GLY A 36 -16.40 -30.62 10.06
C GLY A 36 -16.23 -31.78 9.06
N ALA A 37 -16.34 -31.53 7.75
CA ALA A 37 -16.22 -32.55 6.72
C ALA A 37 -14.80 -33.11 6.57
N MET A 38 -13.77 -32.33 6.92
CA MET A 38 -12.37 -32.76 6.85
C MET A 38 -11.56 -32.24 8.05
N SER A 39 -10.61 -33.04 8.53
CA SER A 39 -9.59 -32.57 9.47
C SER A 39 -8.61 -31.63 8.78
N ARG A 40 -8.00 -30.73 9.55
CA ARG A 40 -6.93 -29.84 9.08
C ARG A 40 -5.76 -30.59 8.44
N MET A 41 -5.45 -31.80 8.92
CA MET A 41 -4.40 -32.65 8.36
C MET A 41 -4.82 -33.23 6.99
N ASP A 42 -6.08 -33.59 6.83
CA ASP A 42 -6.60 -34.16 5.58
C ASP A 42 -6.76 -33.06 4.52
N ALA A 43 -7.29 -31.90 4.91
CA ALA A 43 -7.34 -30.72 4.06
C ALA A 43 -5.94 -30.29 3.60
N SER A 44 -4.93 -30.42 4.47
CA SER A 44 -3.55 -30.11 4.09
C SER A 44 -3.03 -30.99 2.96
N LYS A 45 -3.30 -32.29 3.00
CA LYS A 45 -2.92 -33.25 1.94
C LYS A 45 -3.72 -33.02 0.66
N HIS A 46 -5.02 -32.78 0.78
CA HIS A 46 -5.91 -32.62 -0.37
C HIS A 46 -5.63 -31.35 -1.17
N TYR A 47 -5.43 -30.22 -0.47
CA TYR A 47 -5.26 -28.91 -1.11
C TYR A 47 -3.79 -28.47 -1.22
N ASN A 48 -2.85 -29.30 -0.76
CA ASN A 48 -1.42 -28.99 -0.70
C ASN A 48 -1.12 -27.66 0.04
N ILE A 49 -1.93 -27.34 1.06
CA ILE A 49 -1.76 -26.17 1.92
C ILE A 49 -1.15 -26.64 3.25
N PRO A 50 -0.06 -26.03 3.75
CA PRO A 50 0.50 -26.43 5.04
C PRO A 50 -0.54 -26.34 6.17
N PRO A 51 -0.57 -27.30 7.11
CA PRO A 51 -1.60 -27.38 8.15
C PRO A 51 -1.49 -26.21 9.14
N VAL A 52 -0.31 -25.60 9.28
CA VAL A 52 -0.08 -24.38 10.07
C VAL A 52 -0.72 -23.16 9.41
N THR A 53 -0.67 -23.08 8.07
CA THR A 53 -1.29 -21.99 7.31
C THR A 53 -2.81 -22.02 7.48
N LEU A 54 -3.43 -23.20 7.37
CA LEU A 54 -4.86 -23.38 7.62
C LEU A 54 -5.23 -22.97 9.06
N TYR A 55 -4.42 -23.36 10.05
CA TYR A 55 -4.61 -22.94 11.44
C TYR A 55 -4.55 -21.41 11.62
N TYR A 56 -3.60 -20.72 10.98
CA TYR A 56 -3.50 -19.26 11.06
C TYR A 56 -4.71 -18.57 10.41
N LYS A 57 -5.19 -19.08 9.28
CA LYS A 57 -6.35 -18.52 8.58
C LYS A 57 -7.64 -18.74 9.37
N LEU A 58 -7.86 -19.91 9.96
CA LEU A 58 -9.00 -20.21 10.84
C LEU A 58 -9.04 -19.29 12.07
N ASN A 59 -7.90 -19.11 12.73
CA ASN A 59 -7.81 -18.26 13.92
C ASN A 59 -7.66 -16.77 13.59
N LYS A 60 -7.83 -16.39 12.32
CA LYS A 60 -7.65 -15.01 11.84
C LYS A 60 -6.37 -14.38 12.37
N LYS A 61 -5.26 -15.12 12.37
CA LYS A 61 -3.93 -14.58 12.69
C LYS A 61 -3.39 -13.84 11.46
N HIS A 62 -2.74 -12.69 11.70
CA HIS A 62 -2.15 -11.85 10.64
C HIS A 62 -3.17 -11.34 9.59
N ILE A 63 -4.32 -10.83 10.03
CA ILE A 63 -5.35 -10.22 9.14
C ILE A 63 -4.83 -8.93 8.50
N LYS A 64 -3.98 -8.19 9.23
CA LYS A 64 -3.43 -6.92 8.74
C LYS A 64 -2.55 -7.16 7.52
N ASN A 65 -2.61 -6.21 6.59
CA ASN A 65 -1.73 -6.19 5.44
C ASN A 65 -0.26 -6.28 5.87
N ILE A 66 0.52 -7.03 5.09
CA ILE A 66 1.94 -7.20 5.35
C ILE A 66 2.62 -5.85 5.13
N GLY A 67 3.38 -5.40 6.12
CA GLY A 67 4.10 -4.13 6.08
C GLY A 67 3.65 -3.17 7.17
N ARG A 68 4.21 -1.96 7.12
CA ARG A 68 3.86 -0.91 8.07
C ARG A 68 2.51 -0.29 7.69
N PRO A 69 1.61 -0.02 8.64
CA PRO A 69 0.36 0.67 8.35
C PRO A 69 0.61 2.09 7.80
N ILE A 70 -0.43 2.63 7.17
CA ILE A 70 -0.46 4.03 6.73
C ILE A 70 -0.26 4.94 7.94
N THR A 71 0.40 6.08 7.70
CA THR A 71 0.81 7.03 8.74
C THR A 71 -0.34 7.83 9.30
N PHE A 72 -1.22 8.26 8.41
CA PHE A 72 -2.35 9.13 8.69
C PHE A 72 -3.64 8.31 8.75
N THR A 73 -4.66 8.85 9.41
CA THR A 73 -6.00 8.26 9.39
C THR A 73 -6.63 8.44 8.01
N ALA A 74 -7.72 7.70 7.73
CA ALA A 74 -8.44 7.85 6.47
C ALA A 74 -8.98 9.29 6.28
N GLU A 75 -9.46 9.91 7.36
CA GLU A 75 -9.98 11.29 7.37
C GLU A 75 -8.89 12.33 7.07
N GLU A 76 -7.70 12.18 7.67
CA GLU A 76 -6.54 13.03 7.40
C GLU A 76 -6.09 12.87 5.93
N GLU A 77 -6.04 11.63 5.44
CA GLU A 77 -5.64 11.32 4.07
C GLU A 77 -6.63 11.92 3.05
N GLU A 78 -7.94 11.86 3.32
CA GLU A 78 -8.99 12.49 2.50
C GLU A 78 -8.88 14.02 2.51
N SER A 79 -8.60 14.61 3.66
CA SER A 79 -8.39 16.06 3.79
C SER A 79 -7.21 16.54 2.94
N PHE A 80 -6.10 15.80 2.93
CA PHE A 80 -4.96 16.09 2.06
C PHE A 80 -5.31 15.94 0.58
N GLN A 81 -6.07 14.90 0.23
CA GLN A 81 -6.53 14.69 -1.14
C GLN A 81 -7.39 15.85 -1.64
N ASN A 82 -8.38 16.26 -0.86
CA ASN A 82 -9.28 17.37 -1.21
C ASN A 82 -8.50 18.69 -1.36
N HIS A 83 -7.51 18.92 -0.51
CA HIS A 83 -6.64 20.08 -0.62
C HIS A 83 -5.84 20.07 -1.93
N LEU A 84 -5.24 18.93 -2.31
CA LEU A 84 -4.52 18.81 -3.58
C LEU A 84 -5.43 18.97 -4.79
N LEU A 85 -6.66 18.46 -4.71
CA LEU A 85 -7.65 18.57 -5.77
C LEU A 85 -8.01 20.04 -6.02
N LEU A 86 -8.31 20.79 -4.96
CA LEU A 86 -8.59 22.22 -5.03
C LEU A 86 -7.42 22.99 -5.66
N LEU A 87 -6.18 22.69 -5.25
CA LEU A 87 -4.98 23.30 -5.84
C LEU A 87 -4.85 22.97 -7.34
N SER A 88 -5.26 21.78 -7.76
CA SER A 88 -5.25 21.38 -9.17
C SER A 88 -6.30 22.11 -10.01
N ASP A 89 -7.48 22.38 -9.45
CA ASP A 89 -8.57 23.06 -10.15
C ASP A 89 -8.29 24.57 -10.32
N VAL A 90 -7.53 25.17 -9.39
CA VAL A 90 -7.08 26.58 -9.46
C VAL A 90 -6.00 26.80 -10.55
N GLY A 91 -5.52 25.75 -11.20
CA GLY A 91 -4.56 25.85 -12.31
C GLY A 91 -3.11 26.08 -11.86
N LEU A 92 -2.82 25.89 -10.57
CA LEU A 92 -1.44 25.84 -10.09
C LEU A 92 -0.79 24.58 -10.64
N SER A 93 0.21 24.76 -11.51
CA SER A 93 0.93 23.66 -12.15
C SER A 93 1.75 22.91 -11.12
N LEU A 94 1.30 21.71 -10.80
CA LEU A 94 1.81 20.83 -9.75
C LEU A 94 3.20 20.24 -10.07
N SER A 95 4.00 20.82 -10.97
CA SER A 95 5.42 20.46 -11.09
C SER A 95 6.22 20.85 -9.83
N THR A 96 5.67 21.73 -8.99
CA THR A 96 6.15 22.13 -7.65
C THR A 96 5.57 21.23 -6.52
N SER A 97 4.70 20.27 -6.88
CA SER A 97 3.79 19.54 -5.98
C SER A 97 4.42 18.68 -4.91
N MET A 98 5.44 17.87 -5.22
CA MET A 98 5.89 16.88 -4.24
C MET A 98 6.56 17.56 -3.05
N LEU A 99 7.32 18.64 -3.27
CA LEU A 99 7.94 19.36 -2.16
C LEU A 99 6.90 20.15 -1.38
N ASP A 100 6.05 20.91 -2.07
CA ASP A 100 5.01 21.73 -1.43
C ASP A 100 4.03 20.88 -0.63
N PHE A 101 3.59 19.75 -1.19
CA PHE A 101 2.74 18.79 -0.49
C PHE A 101 3.41 18.28 0.79
N ARG A 102 4.69 17.88 0.71
CA ARG A 102 5.43 17.39 1.88
C ARG A 102 5.62 18.50 2.93
N ILE A 103 5.78 19.76 2.50
CA ILE A 103 5.82 20.92 3.39
C ILE A 103 4.47 21.14 4.07
N ILE A 104 3.36 21.10 3.32
CA ILE A 104 2.00 21.24 3.87
C ILE A 104 1.74 20.15 4.93
N VAL A 105 2.12 18.90 4.63
CA VAL A 105 1.97 17.78 5.57
C VAL A 105 2.86 17.97 6.80
N ARG A 106 4.11 18.41 6.64
CA ARG A 106 5.00 18.75 7.75
C ARG A 106 4.38 19.86 8.63
N ASP A 107 3.88 20.91 8.01
CA ASP A 107 3.31 22.05 8.73
C ASP A 107 2.01 21.67 9.45
N HIS A 108 1.20 20.79 8.85
CA HIS A 108 0.04 20.18 9.52
C HIS A 108 0.47 19.37 10.75
N LEU A 109 1.50 18.52 10.63
CA LEU A 109 2.03 17.74 11.75
C LEU A 109 2.57 18.64 12.87
N ASN A 110 3.29 19.70 12.51
CA ASN A 110 3.85 20.66 13.46
C ASN A 110 2.75 21.46 14.17
N LYS A 111 1.71 21.91 13.45
CA LYS A 111 0.55 22.59 14.03
C LYS A 111 -0.21 21.71 15.03
N ASN A 112 -0.28 20.42 14.74
CA ASN A 112 -0.94 19.43 15.60
C ASN A 112 -0.02 18.87 16.69
N ASN A 113 1.21 19.39 16.84
CA ASN A 113 2.23 18.89 17.78
C ASN A 113 2.47 17.37 17.68
N ARG A 114 2.29 16.80 16.49
CA ARG A 114 2.41 15.36 16.23
C ARG A 114 3.77 15.06 15.64
N ILE A 115 4.58 14.28 16.37
CA ILE A 115 5.88 13.81 15.89
C ILE A 115 5.71 12.43 15.29
N VAL A 116 6.07 12.28 14.01
CA VAL A 116 6.06 10.99 13.34
C VAL A 116 7.50 10.46 13.25
N PRO A 117 7.87 9.39 13.99
CA PRO A 117 9.27 8.92 14.07
C PRO A 117 9.89 8.46 12.75
N GLN A 118 9.05 8.22 11.74
CA GLN A 118 9.48 7.78 10.41
C GLN A 118 9.89 8.93 9.49
N PHE A 119 9.50 10.16 9.86
CA PHE A 119 9.81 11.37 9.11
C PHE A 119 10.98 12.05 9.81
N ARG A 120 12.10 12.12 9.11
CA ARG A 120 13.26 12.86 9.61
C ARG A 120 12.86 14.34 9.70
N ASP A 121 13.04 14.94 10.86
CA ASP A 121 12.65 16.33 11.14
C ASP A 121 11.16 16.61 10.85
N ASN A 122 10.30 15.61 11.08
CA ASN A 122 8.87 15.63 10.78
C ASN A 122 8.53 15.90 9.30
N MET A 123 9.52 15.83 8.41
CA MET A 123 9.39 16.05 6.98
C MET A 123 9.14 14.71 6.27
N PRO A 124 8.01 14.55 5.57
CA PRO A 124 7.78 13.35 4.78
C PRO A 124 8.84 13.18 3.68
N GLY A 125 9.26 11.93 3.46
CA GLY A 125 10.21 11.59 2.41
C GLY A 125 9.59 11.69 1.00
N TYR A 126 10.45 11.73 -0.02
CA TYR A 126 10.00 11.69 -1.42
C TYR A 126 9.18 10.42 -1.71
N GLU A 127 9.68 9.27 -1.28
CA GLU A 127 9.01 7.96 -1.38
C GLU A 127 7.64 7.91 -0.70
N TRP A 128 7.45 8.68 0.39
CA TRP A 128 6.16 8.74 1.03
C TRP A 128 5.13 9.45 0.14
N GLY A 129 5.53 10.56 -0.50
CA GLY A 129 4.68 11.31 -1.41
C GLY A 129 4.34 10.54 -2.69
N THR A 130 5.30 9.80 -3.26
CA THR A 130 5.03 8.93 -4.42
C THR A 130 4.01 7.84 -4.07
N LEU A 131 4.21 7.15 -2.95
CA LEU A 131 3.28 6.13 -2.48
C LEU A 131 1.90 6.71 -2.14
N PHE A 132 1.81 7.95 -1.66
CA PHE A 132 0.54 8.64 -1.45
C PHE A 132 -0.21 8.80 -2.78
N LEU A 133 0.46 9.29 -3.82
CA LEU A 133 -0.16 9.43 -5.15
C LEU A 133 -0.53 8.08 -5.79
N GLU A 134 0.23 7.02 -5.52
CA GLU A 134 -0.13 5.67 -5.98
C GLU A 134 -1.38 5.12 -5.30
N ARG A 135 -1.65 5.51 -4.04
CA ARG A 135 -2.90 5.17 -3.35
C ARG A 135 -4.09 5.95 -3.88
N HIS A 136 -3.86 7.11 -4.50
CA HIS A 136 -4.89 8.05 -4.97
C HIS A 136 -4.84 8.27 -6.50
N PRO A 137 -5.32 7.31 -7.30
CA PRO A 137 -5.19 7.35 -8.76
C PRO A 137 -5.88 8.56 -9.40
N LEU A 138 -7.05 8.98 -8.89
CA LEU A 138 -7.77 10.15 -9.38
C LEU A 138 -6.94 11.44 -9.28
N LEU A 139 -6.21 11.61 -8.18
CA LEU A 139 -5.29 12.73 -8.01
C LEU A 139 -4.13 12.61 -8.99
N LYS A 140 -3.51 11.43 -9.07
CA LYS A 140 -2.37 11.17 -9.95
C LYS A 140 -2.69 11.46 -11.41
N GLU A 141 -3.88 11.07 -11.86
CA GLU A 141 -4.37 11.37 -13.20
C GLU A 141 -4.53 12.88 -13.39
N LYS A 142 -5.29 13.59 -12.54
CA LYS A 142 -5.45 15.05 -12.65
C LYS A 142 -4.10 15.79 -12.64
N LEU A 143 -3.19 15.37 -11.78
CA LEU A 143 -1.83 15.90 -11.71
C LEU A 143 -1.05 15.71 -13.02
N SER A 144 -1.15 14.54 -13.64
CA SER A 144 -0.45 14.24 -14.90
C SER A 144 -1.01 15.02 -16.11
N HIS A 145 -2.29 15.40 -16.08
CA HIS A 145 -2.90 16.18 -17.17
C HIS A 145 -2.56 17.67 -17.08
N ASN A 146 -2.14 18.17 -15.91
CA ASN A 146 -1.74 19.55 -15.65
C ASN A 146 -0.25 19.82 -15.92
N ILE A 147 0.35 19.18 -16.93
CA ILE A 147 1.73 19.46 -17.37
C ILE A 147 1.72 20.79 -18.14
N PRO A 148 2.57 21.78 -17.78
CA PRO A 148 2.59 23.06 -18.46
C PRO A 148 2.94 22.86 -19.94
N ARG A 149 2.04 23.28 -20.85
CA ARG A 149 2.44 23.56 -22.23
C ARG A 149 3.44 24.70 -22.17
N LYS A 150 4.69 24.48 -22.59
CA LYS A 150 5.64 25.57 -22.88
C LYS A 150 4.89 26.55 -23.79
N LYS A 151 4.64 27.77 -23.30
CA LYS A 151 4.22 28.86 -24.19
C LYS A 151 5.39 29.08 -25.13
N SER A 152 5.25 28.67 -26.39
CA SER A 152 6.14 29.08 -27.46
C SER A 152 6.08 30.60 -27.51
N SER A 153 7.16 31.24 -27.08
CA SER A 153 7.39 32.67 -27.31
C SER A 153 7.50 32.87 -28.81
N THR A 154 6.44 33.38 -29.42
CA THR A 154 6.44 33.97 -30.77
C THR A 154 6.95 35.39 -30.71
#